data_AF-A0A7C8UXQ3-F1
#
_entry.id   AF-A0A7C8UXQ3-F1
#
_cell.length_a   1.000
_cell.length_b   1.000
_cell.length_c   1.000
_cell.angle_alpha   90.00
_cell.angle_beta   90.00
_cell.angle_gamma   90.00
#
_symmetry.space_group_name_H-M   'P 1'
#
loop_
_entity.id
_entity.type
_entity.pdbx_description
1 polymer ?
#
loop_
_entity_poly.entity_id
_entity_poly.type
_entity_poly.pdbx_seq_one_letter_code
_entity_poly.pdbx_strand_id
1 'polypeptide(L)'
;MSVASLRYLFTPELLDGRLLSDISDTTQRDGAAKREESSASGKAPAKRTSPSRWQTLEYFVYYIIVIIAVPSMFKAAYDISKEDHPNYLRYSSILSKGWIPGRKVDNTDMQYKGFRDNIPILFVVLLGHSALRKLSTKILGNGNIDSRILFDNFFAAVFLLALHGISYFKVLFLMATNYAIVKYFGPSKATPFVSWGFNLVFLFLNEWNRGYMFGRMFGPEYGWIDSKYGGIMPRWEVHFNFTMLRIISFNMDYYWALTTGPDLERPPPSHQSDKDRVSTSHPLSYYNFSTYHAYCLYSPLYIAGPIITFNDYVAQNIHAARQALPPTNFKPVVFYAVRFLLSLLCMELVLHYCYVQAISKAAHHPYNAWINDTPFQLMMIGYFNLHIIWLKLLIPWRFFRLWSLVDSIDPPENMLRCMSDNYSAVGFWRGWHRSYNRWNIRYLYIPLGGSKKRPVINMLVVFTFVALWHDLSLTLLTWGWLIVLFILPELTARALLPYNKYGGNWWYRPLAAMGGTLTVLTMCGANLVGFALGVDGVKQLIYDGIINAGWAGVVFLGGTLGCLFVGINLMFEIREEEARRGLFLGC
;
A
#
# COMPACT_ATOMS: atom_id res chain seq x y z
N MET A 1 13.11 -27.35 -6.72
CA MET A 1 11.98 -26.77 -5.96
C MET A 1 10.72 -27.56 -6.29
N SER A 2 10.00 -28.12 -5.31
CA SER A 2 8.81 -28.95 -5.58
C SER A 2 7.63 -28.09 -6.09
N VAL A 3 6.67 -28.70 -6.82
CA VAL A 3 5.43 -28.02 -7.26
C VAL A 3 4.67 -27.41 -6.07
N ALA A 4 4.68 -28.07 -4.91
CA ALA A 4 4.11 -27.53 -3.68
C ALA A 4 4.83 -26.25 -3.20
N SER A 5 6.16 -26.19 -3.33
CA SER A 5 6.95 -25.01 -2.97
C SER A 5 6.71 -23.83 -3.93
N LEU A 6 6.50 -24.12 -5.23
CA LEU A 6 6.10 -23.13 -6.23
C LEU A 6 4.70 -22.58 -5.92
N ARG A 7 3.74 -23.44 -5.57
CA ARG A 7 2.39 -23.00 -5.18
C ARG A 7 2.43 -22.12 -3.94
N TYR A 8 3.19 -22.53 -2.92
CA TYR A 8 3.36 -21.75 -1.68
C TYR A 8 3.89 -20.33 -1.93
N LEU A 9 4.78 -20.14 -2.91
CA LEU A 9 5.35 -18.83 -3.25
C LEU A 9 4.29 -17.77 -3.61
N PHE A 10 3.16 -18.20 -4.17
CA PHE A 10 2.10 -17.30 -4.64
C PHE A 10 0.90 -17.22 -3.70
N THR A 11 0.92 -17.92 -2.57
CA THR A 11 -0.23 -17.89 -1.66
C THR A 11 -0.28 -16.57 -0.87
N PRO A 12 -1.48 -16.11 -0.48
CA PRO A 12 -1.64 -14.95 0.40
C PRO A 12 -1.00 -15.13 1.78
N GLU A 13 -1.01 -16.34 2.33
CA GLU A 13 -0.50 -16.68 3.66
C GLU A 13 1.01 -16.48 3.75
N LEU A 14 1.74 -16.71 2.65
CA LEU A 14 3.15 -16.38 2.58
C LEU A 14 3.38 -14.86 2.55
N LEU A 15 2.50 -14.09 1.89
CA LEU A 15 2.61 -12.63 1.87
C LEU A 15 2.47 -12.06 3.27
N ASP A 16 1.47 -12.53 3.98
CA ASP A 16 1.13 -12.01 5.30
C ASP A 16 0.62 -13.15 6.18
N GLY A 17 1.47 -13.62 7.09
CA GLY A 17 1.16 -14.73 8.00
C GLY A 17 -0.02 -14.44 8.94
N ARG A 18 -0.38 -13.15 9.12
CA ARG A 18 -1.56 -12.74 9.89
C ARG A 18 -2.88 -13.15 9.27
N LEU A 19 -2.88 -13.46 7.98
CA LEU A 19 -4.08 -13.91 7.28
C LEU A 19 -4.55 -15.30 7.77
N LEU A 20 -3.68 -16.04 8.49
CA LEU A 20 -4.03 -17.27 9.19
C LEU A 20 -4.60 -17.03 10.59
N SER A 21 -4.16 -15.97 11.31
CA SER A 21 -4.66 -15.67 12.66
C SER A 21 -6.07 -15.08 12.67
N ASP A 22 -6.47 -14.37 11.60
CA ASP A 22 -7.87 -13.94 11.42
C ASP A 22 -8.82 -15.15 11.33
N ILE A 23 -8.32 -16.34 10.95
CA ILE A 23 -9.07 -17.61 10.88
C ILE A 23 -9.30 -18.18 12.29
N SER A 24 -8.28 -18.14 13.16
CA SER A 24 -8.36 -18.65 14.53
C SER A 24 -9.20 -17.77 15.44
N ASP A 25 -9.13 -16.44 15.30
CA ASP A 25 -9.95 -15.51 16.09
C ASP A 25 -11.45 -15.61 15.75
N THR A 26 -11.77 -15.85 14.48
CA THR A 26 -13.17 -16.07 14.06
C THR A 26 -13.69 -17.39 14.64
N THR A 27 -12.89 -18.45 14.62
CA THR A 27 -13.27 -19.76 15.18
C THR A 27 -13.23 -19.83 16.71
N GLN A 28 -12.37 -19.06 17.39
CA GLN A 28 -12.36 -18.95 18.86
C GLN A 28 -13.49 -18.08 19.40
N ARG A 29 -13.89 -17.00 18.70
CA ARG A 29 -15.13 -16.27 19.03
C ARG A 29 -16.35 -17.17 18.94
N ASP A 30 -16.41 -18.04 17.94
CA ASP A 30 -17.46 -19.06 17.80
C ASP A 30 -17.37 -20.18 18.87
N GLY A 31 -16.19 -20.39 19.46
CA GLY A 31 -15.94 -21.38 20.52
C GLY A 31 -16.20 -20.87 21.94
N ALA A 32 -15.92 -19.59 22.22
CA ALA A 32 -16.21 -18.95 23.51
C ALA A 32 -17.71 -18.62 23.64
N ALA A 33 -18.36 -18.19 22.55
CA ALA A 33 -19.81 -18.02 22.51
C ALA A 33 -20.58 -19.36 22.69
N LYS A 34 -19.93 -20.51 22.45
CA LYS A 34 -20.52 -21.84 22.65
C LYS A 34 -20.63 -22.28 24.12
N ARG A 35 -20.01 -21.58 25.07
CA ARG A 35 -20.09 -21.94 26.50
C ARG A 35 -21.13 -21.16 27.31
N GLU A 36 -21.74 -20.11 26.75
CA GLU A 36 -22.72 -19.29 27.49
C GLU A 36 -24.15 -19.24 26.91
N GLU A 37 -24.44 -19.82 25.75
CA GLU A 37 -25.80 -19.79 25.20
C GLU A 37 -26.37 -21.19 24.93
N SER A 38 -26.82 -21.85 26.01
CA SER A 38 -27.92 -22.80 25.94
C SER A 38 -29.25 -22.05 26.02
N SER A 39 -29.70 -21.42 24.94
CA SER A 39 -31.13 -21.24 24.59
C SER A 39 -31.28 -20.40 23.32
N ALA A 40 -32.18 -20.87 22.43
CA ALA A 40 -32.84 -20.11 21.36
C ALA A 40 -31.98 -19.38 20.29
N SER A 41 -31.77 -20.10 19.17
CA SER A 41 -31.91 -19.59 17.79
C SER A 41 -31.21 -18.26 17.40
N GLY A 42 -30.01 -18.38 16.83
CA GLY A 42 -29.39 -17.30 16.07
C GLY A 42 -27.99 -17.60 15.52
N LYS A 43 -27.81 -18.73 14.82
CA LYS A 43 -26.52 -19.05 14.17
C LYS A 43 -26.15 -17.96 13.16
N ALA A 44 -25.04 -17.25 13.38
CA ALA A 44 -24.36 -16.55 12.29
C ALA A 44 -23.90 -17.59 11.25
N PRO A 45 -24.23 -17.44 9.95
CA PRO A 45 -23.94 -18.49 8.98
C PRO A 45 -22.45 -18.48 8.63
N ALA A 46 -21.76 -19.61 8.85
CA ALA A 46 -20.58 -19.95 8.08
C ALA A 46 -20.92 -19.75 6.60
N LYS A 47 -20.15 -18.93 5.88
CA LYS A 47 -20.43 -18.59 4.48
C LYS A 47 -20.49 -19.90 3.68
N ARG A 48 -21.69 -20.33 3.26
CA ARG A 48 -21.87 -21.50 2.38
C ARG A 48 -21.07 -21.25 1.11
N THR A 49 -19.95 -21.95 0.94
CA THR A 49 -19.15 -21.88 -0.29
C THR A 49 -19.87 -22.64 -1.40
N SER A 50 -19.86 -22.09 -2.60
CA SER A 50 -20.41 -22.77 -3.78
C SER A 50 -19.45 -23.87 -4.28
N PRO A 51 -19.96 -24.93 -4.95
CA PRO A 51 -19.11 -25.90 -5.65
C PRO A 51 -18.21 -25.21 -6.67
N SER A 52 -17.03 -25.80 -6.90
CA SER A 52 -16.04 -25.27 -7.85
C SER A 52 -16.62 -25.16 -9.26
N ARG A 53 -16.47 -23.99 -9.89
CA ARG A 53 -16.88 -23.76 -11.28
C ARG A 53 -15.76 -23.88 -12.30
N TRP A 54 -14.52 -24.11 -11.87
CA TRP A 54 -13.34 -24.18 -12.75
C TRP A 54 -13.43 -25.19 -13.90
N GLN A 55 -14.29 -26.21 -13.79
CA GLN A 55 -14.48 -27.27 -14.78
C GLN A 55 -15.80 -27.17 -15.56
N THR A 56 -16.53 -26.05 -15.47
CA THR A 56 -17.76 -25.86 -16.24
C THR A 56 -17.45 -25.36 -17.65
N LEU A 57 -18.36 -25.61 -18.60
CA LEU A 57 -18.25 -25.12 -19.98
C LEU A 57 -18.08 -23.59 -20.04
N GLU A 58 -18.79 -22.87 -19.18
CA GLU A 58 -18.66 -21.41 -19.01
C GLU A 58 -17.20 -20.99 -18.76
N TYR A 59 -16.49 -21.69 -17.86
CA TYR A 59 -15.11 -21.35 -17.52
C TYR A 59 -14.12 -21.77 -18.59
N PHE A 60 -14.38 -22.83 -19.34
CA PHE A 60 -13.59 -23.16 -20.52
C PHE A 60 -13.65 -22.05 -21.57
N VAL A 61 -14.83 -21.45 -21.80
CA VAL A 61 -14.96 -20.27 -22.66
C VAL A 61 -14.17 -19.09 -22.10
N TYR A 62 -14.25 -18.84 -20.78
CA TYR A 62 -13.46 -17.79 -20.12
C TYR A 62 -11.95 -17.99 -20.28
N TYR A 63 -11.44 -19.22 -20.19
CA TYR A 63 -10.02 -19.51 -20.42
C TYR A 63 -9.58 -19.19 -21.86
N ILE A 64 -10.40 -19.54 -22.86
CA ILE A 64 -10.10 -19.21 -24.27
C ILE A 64 -9.97 -17.69 -24.43
N ILE A 65 -10.92 -16.93 -23.86
CA ILE A 65 -10.88 -15.47 -23.90
C ILE A 65 -9.61 -14.94 -23.23
N VAL A 66 -9.23 -15.44 -22.05
CA VAL A 66 -8.01 -15.01 -21.35
C VAL A 66 -6.74 -15.35 -22.12
N ILE A 67 -6.65 -16.57 -22.69
CA ILE A 67 -5.49 -17.03 -23.47
C ILE A 67 -5.29 -16.19 -24.73
N ILE A 68 -6.34 -15.58 -25.27
CA ILE A 68 -6.25 -14.68 -26.42
C ILE A 68 -6.00 -13.24 -25.95
N ALA A 69 -6.82 -12.74 -25.02
CA ALA A 69 -6.83 -11.34 -24.61
C ALA A 69 -5.53 -10.95 -23.91
N VAL A 70 -5.07 -11.71 -22.91
CA VAL A 70 -3.89 -11.32 -22.11
C VAL A 70 -2.63 -11.25 -22.98
N PRO A 71 -2.27 -12.25 -23.79
CA PRO A 71 -1.13 -12.13 -24.70
C PRO A 71 -1.29 -10.99 -25.72
N SER A 72 -2.51 -10.73 -26.21
CA SER A 72 -2.76 -9.61 -27.12
C SER A 72 -2.49 -8.26 -26.45
N MET A 73 -2.84 -8.10 -25.17
CA MET A 73 -2.57 -6.90 -24.39
C MET A 73 -1.07 -6.63 -24.26
N PHE A 74 -0.29 -7.65 -23.87
CA PHE A 74 1.17 -7.56 -23.81
C PHE A 74 1.79 -7.31 -25.18
N LYS A 75 1.29 -7.98 -26.23
CA LYS A 75 1.76 -7.79 -27.60
C LYS A 75 1.54 -6.36 -28.06
N ALA A 76 0.39 -5.75 -27.79
CA ALA A 76 0.13 -4.36 -28.16
C ALA A 76 1.07 -3.39 -27.44
N ALA A 77 1.29 -3.55 -26.13
CA ALA A 77 2.24 -2.73 -25.38
C ALA A 77 3.69 -2.91 -25.87
N TYR A 78 4.05 -4.14 -26.27
CA TYR A 78 5.35 -4.43 -26.86
C TYR A 78 5.52 -3.83 -28.27
N ASP A 79 4.51 -3.97 -29.13
CA ASP A 79 4.60 -3.53 -30.53
C ASP A 79 4.75 -2.01 -30.66
N ILE A 80 4.05 -1.22 -29.84
CA ILE A 80 4.24 0.25 -29.80
C ILE A 80 5.60 0.67 -29.24
N SER A 81 6.28 -0.25 -28.55
CA SER A 81 7.59 -0.03 -27.91
C SER A 81 8.78 -0.43 -28.79
N LYS A 82 8.52 -1.00 -29.99
CA LYS A 82 9.60 -1.43 -30.88
C LYS A 82 10.27 -0.26 -31.59
N GLU A 83 11.53 -0.47 -31.97
CA GLU A 83 12.34 0.54 -32.67
C GLU A 83 11.85 0.83 -34.09
N ASP A 84 11.17 -0.13 -34.73
CA ASP A 84 10.55 0.02 -36.04
C ASP A 84 9.16 0.67 -36.00
N HIS A 85 8.62 0.93 -34.79
CA HIS A 85 7.33 1.60 -34.66
C HIS A 85 7.41 3.05 -35.12
N PRO A 86 6.44 3.58 -35.90
CA PRO A 86 6.50 4.95 -36.44
C PRO A 86 6.68 6.04 -35.38
N ASN A 87 6.17 5.81 -34.17
CA ASN A 87 6.27 6.76 -33.05
C ASN A 87 7.55 6.61 -32.22
N TYR A 88 8.42 5.62 -32.47
CA TYR A 88 9.59 5.34 -31.62
C TYR A 88 10.52 6.55 -31.50
N LEU A 89 10.84 7.21 -32.61
CA LEU A 89 11.75 8.36 -32.62
C LEU A 89 11.22 9.54 -31.78
N ARG A 90 9.90 9.63 -31.54
CA ARG A 90 9.26 10.70 -30.76
C ARG A 90 9.57 10.62 -29.26
N TYR A 91 9.89 9.44 -28.74
CA TYR A 91 10.18 9.23 -27.31
C TYR A 91 11.53 8.55 -27.04
N SER A 92 12.22 8.05 -28.06
CA SER A 92 13.46 7.29 -27.89
C SER A 92 14.62 8.05 -27.21
N SER A 93 14.57 9.38 -27.21
CA SER A 93 15.56 10.28 -26.61
C SER A 93 15.47 10.34 -25.09
N ILE A 94 14.31 10.04 -24.51
CA ILE A 94 14.09 10.02 -23.05
C ILE A 94 14.27 8.62 -22.45
N LEU A 95 14.55 7.62 -23.28
CA LEU A 95 14.91 6.27 -22.83
C LEU A 95 16.36 6.22 -22.35
N SER A 96 16.61 5.39 -21.34
CA SER A 96 17.95 5.18 -20.77
C SER A 96 18.60 3.91 -21.32
N LYS A 97 19.93 3.79 -21.15
CA LYS A 97 20.66 2.55 -21.45
C LYS A 97 20.16 1.41 -20.55
N GLY A 98 19.65 0.34 -21.16
CA GLY A 98 19.21 -0.87 -20.46
C GLY A 98 20.37 -1.84 -20.21
N TRP A 99 20.12 -2.83 -19.35
CA TRP A 99 21.09 -3.90 -19.08
C TRP A 99 20.84 -5.15 -19.95
N ILE A 100 19.67 -5.27 -20.57
CA ILE A 100 19.37 -6.31 -21.54
C ILE A 100 20.05 -5.96 -22.87
N PRO A 101 20.90 -6.85 -23.44
CA PRO A 101 21.59 -6.58 -24.71
C PRO A 101 20.62 -6.18 -25.83
N GLY A 102 20.92 -5.06 -26.51
CA GLY A 102 20.09 -4.54 -27.60
C GLY A 102 18.75 -3.92 -27.16
N ARG A 103 18.54 -3.67 -25.86
CA ARG A 103 17.31 -3.01 -25.36
C ARG A 103 17.62 -1.81 -24.50
N LYS A 104 16.86 -0.73 -24.72
CA LYS A 104 16.79 0.41 -23.80
C LYS A 104 15.85 0.10 -22.64
N VAL A 105 15.84 0.98 -21.63
CA VAL A 105 14.93 0.91 -20.48
C VAL A 105 14.16 2.21 -20.32
N ASP A 106 12.86 2.09 -20.08
CA ASP A 106 12.00 3.22 -19.69
C ASP A 106 12.20 3.54 -18.21
N ASN A 107 13.24 4.32 -17.91
CA ASN A 107 13.55 4.80 -16.56
C ASN A 107 12.99 6.21 -16.33
N THR A 108 11.85 6.54 -16.95
CA THR A 108 11.35 7.93 -16.98
C THR A 108 10.59 8.33 -15.71
N ASP A 109 10.05 7.41 -14.92
CA ASP A 109 9.42 7.72 -13.62
C ASP A 109 10.50 8.04 -12.57
N MET A 110 10.54 9.30 -12.12
CA MET A 110 11.57 9.79 -11.20
C MET A 110 11.50 9.13 -9.82
N GLN A 111 10.30 8.78 -9.35
CA GLN A 111 10.10 8.17 -8.04
C GLN A 111 10.69 6.75 -8.02
N TYR A 112 10.37 5.94 -9.04
CA TYR A 112 10.91 4.61 -9.17
C TYR A 112 12.39 4.61 -9.51
N LYS A 113 12.84 5.51 -10.41
CA LYS A 113 14.25 5.70 -10.75
C LYS A 113 15.09 5.93 -9.50
N GLY A 114 14.65 6.81 -8.59
CA GLY A 114 15.33 7.09 -7.34
C GLY A 114 15.53 5.86 -6.46
N PHE A 115 14.53 4.97 -6.38
CA PHE A 115 14.68 3.69 -5.68
C PHE A 115 15.58 2.72 -6.45
N ARG A 116 15.28 2.50 -7.74
CA ARG A 116 15.94 1.54 -8.64
C ARG A 116 17.45 1.74 -8.68
N ASP A 117 17.90 2.98 -8.85
CA ASP A 117 19.32 3.32 -8.97
C ASP A 117 20.07 3.12 -7.63
N ASN A 118 19.36 3.14 -6.50
CA ASN A 118 19.92 2.99 -5.16
C ASN A 118 19.72 1.59 -4.54
N ILE A 119 19.11 0.63 -5.25
CA ILE A 119 18.90 -0.74 -4.75
C ILE A 119 20.18 -1.36 -4.16
N PRO A 120 21.37 -1.31 -4.82
CA PRO A 120 22.58 -1.91 -4.27
C PRO A 120 22.98 -1.32 -2.91
N ILE A 121 22.93 0.01 -2.77
CA ILE A 121 23.25 0.70 -1.52
C ILE A 121 22.24 0.35 -0.44
N LEU A 122 20.94 0.30 -0.77
CA LEU A 122 19.89 -0.09 0.16
C LEU A 122 20.10 -1.52 0.69
N PHE A 123 20.54 -2.46 -0.14
CA PHE A 123 20.89 -3.82 0.30
C PHE A 123 22.09 -3.84 1.25
N VAL A 124 23.13 -3.04 0.98
CA VAL A 124 24.28 -2.89 1.89
C VAL A 124 23.81 -2.36 3.25
N VAL A 125 22.95 -1.35 3.27
CA VAL A 125 22.40 -0.78 4.52
C VAL A 125 21.52 -1.80 5.25
N LEU A 126 20.66 -2.54 4.56
CA LEU A 126 19.83 -3.60 5.16
C LEU A 126 20.70 -4.66 5.84
N LEU A 127 21.70 -5.18 5.13
CA LEU A 127 22.62 -6.20 5.66
C LEU A 127 23.45 -5.66 6.82
N GLY A 128 23.99 -4.45 6.68
CA GLY A 128 24.75 -3.77 7.74
C GLY A 128 23.90 -3.54 8.99
N HIS A 129 22.68 -3.00 8.84
CA HIS A 129 21.72 -2.85 9.92
C HIS A 129 21.44 -4.18 10.61
N SER A 130 21.11 -5.24 9.86
CA SER A 130 20.82 -6.56 10.44
C SER A 130 22.01 -7.15 11.20
N ALA A 131 23.22 -7.03 10.66
CA ALA A 131 24.44 -7.51 11.30
C ALA A 131 24.73 -6.73 12.59
N LEU A 132 24.67 -5.40 12.55
CA LEU A 132 24.89 -4.53 13.71
C LEU A 132 23.80 -4.74 14.77
N ARG A 133 22.54 -4.95 14.38
CA ARG A 133 21.45 -5.30 15.30
C ARG A 133 21.78 -6.58 16.04
N LYS A 134 22.11 -7.65 15.32
CA LYS A 134 22.41 -8.97 15.92
C LYS A 134 23.59 -8.86 16.87
N LEU A 135 24.63 -8.11 16.48
CA LEU A 135 25.78 -7.85 17.34
C LEU A 135 25.38 -7.08 18.60
N SER A 136 24.59 -6.01 18.47
CA SER A 136 24.08 -5.22 19.60
C SER A 136 23.23 -6.07 20.56
N THR A 137 22.33 -6.91 20.05
CA THR A 137 21.53 -7.82 20.87
C THR A 137 22.41 -8.88 21.54
N LYS A 138 23.46 -9.35 20.89
CA LYS A 138 24.40 -10.32 21.50
C LYS A 138 25.23 -9.70 22.62
N ILE A 139 25.64 -8.44 22.50
CA ILE A 139 26.53 -7.76 23.46
C ILE A 139 25.73 -7.11 24.60
N LEU A 140 24.67 -6.38 24.27
CA LEU A 140 23.89 -5.56 25.20
C LEU A 140 22.54 -6.19 25.57
N GLY A 141 22.15 -7.29 24.92
CA GLY A 141 20.86 -7.92 25.14
C GLY A 141 20.77 -8.54 26.53
N ASN A 142 19.76 -8.11 27.27
CA ASN A 142 19.44 -8.58 28.62
C ASN A 142 18.04 -9.23 28.69
N GLY A 143 17.48 -9.62 27.54
CA GLY A 143 16.09 -10.08 27.43
C GLY A 143 15.03 -8.98 27.54
N ASN A 144 15.44 -7.72 27.73
CA ASN A 144 14.57 -6.54 27.72
C ASN A 144 14.66 -5.78 26.39
N ILE A 145 13.63 -4.97 26.11
CA ILE A 145 13.51 -4.14 24.91
C ILE A 145 14.59 -3.05 24.84
N ASP A 146 15.16 -2.63 25.98
CA ASP A 146 16.03 -1.46 26.09
C ASP A 146 17.21 -1.49 25.11
N SER A 147 17.86 -2.64 24.98
CA SER A 147 18.98 -2.85 24.04
C SER A 147 18.57 -2.62 22.58
N ARG A 148 17.33 -2.97 22.22
CA ARG A 148 16.79 -2.75 20.88
C ARG A 148 16.47 -1.28 20.66
N ILE A 149 15.80 -0.64 21.63
CA ILE A 149 15.48 0.79 21.60
C ILE A 149 16.73 1.66 21.52
N LEU A 150 17.77 1.32 22.30
CA LEU A 150 19.06 2.03 22.26
C LEU A 150 19.69 1.97 20.87
N PHE A 151 19.72 0.78 20.28
CA PHE A 151 20.21 0.61 18.92
C PHE A 151 19.37 1.38 17.90
N ASP A 152 18.03 1.31 18.00
CA ASP A 152 17.14 2.04 17.09
C ASP A 152 17.38 3.53 17.15
N ASN A 153 17.55 4.10 18.34
CA ASN A 153 17.87 5.51 18.52
C ASN A 153 19.21 5.89 17.90
N PHE A 154 20.26 5.11 18.17
CA PHE A 154 21.59 5.37 17.62
C PHE A 154 21.62 5.23 16.09
N PHE A 155 21.09 4.13 15.57
CA PHE A 155 21.06 3.86 14.14
C PHE A 155 20.19 4.90 13.42
N ALA A 156 19.03 5.26 13.96
CA ALA A 156 18.18 6.30 13.38
C ALA A 156 18.88 7.66 13.31
N ALA A 157 19.63 8.06 14.35
CA ALA A 157 20.38 9.31 14.33
C ALA A 157 21.44 9.32 13.22
N VAL A 158 22.25 8.27 13.12
CA VAL A 158 23.27 8.13 12.05
C VAL A 158 22.60 8.08 10.67
N PHE A 159 21.55 7.29 10.53
CA PHE A 159 20.83 7.09 9.28
C PHE A 159 20.19 8.39 8.78
N LEU A 160 19.50 9.13 9.64
CA LEU A 160 18.85 10.39 9.25
C LEU A 160 19.84 11.53 9.07
N LEU A 161 20.95 11.58 9.80
CA LEU A 161 22.02 12.54 9.51
C LEU A 161 22.64 12.29 8.13
N ALA A 162 22.85 11.04 7.73
CA ALA A 162 23.30 10.72 6.38
C ALA A 162 22.24 11.07 5.33
N LEU A 163 20.96 10.77 5.62
CA LEU A 163 19.87 10.92 4.67
C LEU A 163 19.45 12.39 4.48
N HIS A 164 19.33 13.15 5.55
CA HIS A 164 18.75 14.51 5.56
C HIS A 164 19.72 15.59 6.05
N GLY A 165 20.94 15.21 6.43
CA GLY A 165 21.93 16.14 6.95
C GLY A 165 21.39 16.92 8.15
N ILE A 166 21.56 18.24 8.14
CA ILE A 166 21.15 19.09 9.28
C ILE A 166 19.63 19.18 9.44
N SER A 167 18.86 18.84 8.41
CA SER A 167 17.39 18.84 8.51
C SER A 167 16.88 17.76 9.46
N TYR A 168 17.71 16.79 9.86
CA TYR A 168 17.43 15.89 10.97
C TYR A 168 17.02 16.64 12.25
N PHE A 169 17.68 17.76 12.56
CA PHE A 169 17.35 18.55 13.76
C PHE A 169 15.96 19.20 13.68
N LYS A 170 15.47 19.51 12.47
CA LYS A 170 14.10 20.00 12.25
C LYS A 170 13.09 18.89 12.56
N VAL A 171 13.35 17.67 12.08
CA VAL A 171 12.54 16.48 12.38
C VAL A 171 12.50 16.23 13.89
N LEU A 172 13.66 16.26 14.56
CA LEU A 172 13.75 16.10 16.01
C LEU A 172 12.97 17.17 16.77
N PHE A 173 13.06 18.42 16.35
CA PHE A 173 12.31 19.52 16.96
C PHE A 173 10.81 19.26 16.89
N LEU A 174 10.27 18.96 15.70
CA LEU A 174 8.84 18.68 15.52
C LEU A 174 8.38 17.46 16.32
N MET A 175 9.23 16.43 16.43
CA MET A 175 8.96 15.26 17.27
C MET A 175 8.95 15.62 18.77
N ALA A 176 9.95 16.36 19.24
CA ALA A 176 10.04 16.77 20.64
C ALA A 176 8.86 17.67 21.04
N THR A 177 8.45 18.61 20.17
CA THR A 177 7.26 19.43 20.38
C THR A 177 6.00 18.57 20.47
N ASN A 178 5.82 17.61 19.58
CA ASN A 178 4.68 16.68 19.63
C ASN A 178 4.64 15.86 20.92
N TYR A 179 5.79 15.32 21.33
CA TYR A 179 5.91 14.58 22.58
C TYR A 179 5.56 15.46 23.79
N ALA A 180 6.07 16.70 23.82
CA ALA A 180 5.74 17.66 24.87
C ALA A 180 4.24 17.98 24.92
N ILE A 181 3.60 18.21 23.76
CA ILE A 181 2.15 18.45 23.65
C ILE A 181 1.37 17.28 24.26
N VAL A 182 1.62 16.05 23.81
CA VAL A 182 0.82 14.90 24.29
C VAL A 182 1.05 14.63 25.78
N LYS A 183 2.28 14.84 26.27
CA LYS A 183 2.60 14.69 27.70
C LYS A 183 1.97 15.78 28.55
N TYR A 184 1.88 17.01 28.05
CA TYR A 184 1.23 18.13 28.74
C TYR A 184 -0.28 17.95 28.85
N PHE A 185 -0.97 17.64 27.75
CA PHE A 185 -2.43 17.48 27.78
C PHE A 185 -2.89 16.15 28.42
N GLY A 186 -2.04 15.11 28.38
CA GLY A 186 -2.27 13.85 29.10
C GLY A 186 -3.64 13.22 28.78
N PRO A 187 -4.47 12.89 29.79
CA PRO A 187 -5.78 12.25 29.60
C PRO A 187 -6.89 13.24 29.16
N SER A 188 -6.57 14.51 28.92
CA SER A 188 -7.56 15.51 28.50
C SER A 188 -8.20 15.16 27.17
N LYS A 189 -9.51 15.41 27.04
CA LYS A 189 -10.23 15.29 25.76
C LYS A 189 -9.68 16.23 24.68
N ALA A 190 -8.88 17.24 25.05
CA ALA A 190 -8.18 18.10 24.11
C ALA A 190 -6.99 17.40 23.42
N THR A 191 -6.40 16.35 24.02
CA THR A 191 -5.20 15.68 23.52
C THR A 191 -5.32 15.24 22.05
N PRO A 192 -6.40 14.55 21.62
CA PRO A 192 -6.56 14.20 20.21
C PRO A 192 -6.64 15.42 19.29
N PHE A 193 -7.41 16.45 19.66
CA PHE A 193 -7.63 17.62 18.81
C PHE A 193 -6.35 18.46 18.63
N VAL A 194 -5.60 18.68 19.71
CA VAL A 194 -4.34 19.44 19.64
C VAL A 194 -3.28 18.64 18.89
N SER A 195 -3.19 17.33 19.13
CA SER A 195 -2.28 16.44 18.41
C SER A 195 -2.54 16.45 16.90
N TRP A 196 -3.80 16.25 16.49
CA TRP A 196 -4.17 16.28 15.08
C TRP A 196 -3.99 17.68 14.48
N GLY A 197 -4.45 18.73 15.17
CA GLY A 197 -4.34 20.11 14.71
C GLY A 197 -2.90 20.52 14.44
N PHE A 198 -1.99 20.26 15.40
CA PHE A 198 -0.57 20.56 15.24
C PHE A 198 0.03 19.85 14.03
N ASN A 199 -0.17 18.52 13.91
CA ASN A 199 0.43 17.76 12.83
C ASN A 199 -0.17 18.08 11.46
N LEU A 200 -1.46 18.39 11.37
CA LEU A 200 -2.08 18.84 10.13
C LEU A 200 -1.48 20.19 9.72
N VAL A 201 -1.40 21.18 10.62
CA VAL A 201 -0.79 22.48 10.32
C VAL A 201 0.65 22.32 9.80
N PHE A 202 1.47 21.52 10.47
CA PHE A 202 2.85 21.31 10.04
C PHE A 202 2.99 20.46 8.77
N LEU A 203 2.02 19.59 8.47
CA LEU A 203 1.95 18.94 7.15
C LEU A 203 1.88 19.99 6.03
N PHE A 204 1.02 21.01 6.19
CA PHE A 204 0.91 22.12 5.23
C PHE A 204 2.13 23.04 5.24
N LEU A 205 2.60 23.46 6.42
CA LEU A 205 3.71 24.40 6.53
C LEU A 205 5.02 23.82 6.01
N ASN A 206 5.28 22.53 6.24
CA ASN A 206 6.46 21.85 5.73
C ASN A 206 6.49 21.87 4.19
N GLU A 207 5.36 21.56 3.54
CA GLU A 207 5.24 21.57 2.08
C GLU A 207 5.33 23.00 1.52
N TRP A 208 4.58 23.94 2.09
CA TRP A 208 4.56 25.35 1.67
C TRP A 208 5.96 25.98 1.70
N ASN A 209 6.72 25.69 2.75
CA ASN A 209 8.07 26.19 2.95
C ASN A 209 9.15 25.30 2.33
N ARG A 210 8.78 24.22 1.61
CA ARG A 210 9.70 23.24 1.00
C ARG A 210 10.77 22.73 1.98
N GLY A 211 10.35 22.28 3.15
CA GLY A 211 11.26 21.76 4.18
C GLY A 211 12.17 22.82 4.82
N TYR A 212 11.80 24.10 4.74
CA TYR A 212 12.49 25.20 5.41
C TYR A 212 13.96 25.32 4.99
N MET A 213 14.22 25.37 3.68
CA MET A 213 15.58 25.56 3.14
C MET A 213 16.20 26.85 3.68
N PHE A 214 17.45 26.76 4.15
CA PHE A 214 18.14 27.88 4.80
C PHE A 214 18.31 29.07 3.85
N GLY A 215 18.65 28.80 2.59
CA GLY A 215 18.76 29.84 1.56
C GLY A 215 17.47 30.62 1.32
N ARG A 216 16.30 30.00 1.56
CA ARG A 216 14.98 30.63 1.41
C ARG A 216 14.54 31.34 2.69
N MET A 217 14.89 30.81 3.86
CA MET A 217 14.49 31.37 5.15
C MET A 217 15.32 32.59 5.56
N PHE A 218 16.63 32.52 5.33
CA PHE A 218 17.59 33.48 5.88
C PHE A 218 18.32 34.30 4.82
N GLY A 219 18.15 33.98 3.53
CA GLY A 219 18.79 34.67 2.40
C GLY A 219 19.69 33.75 1.58
N PRO A 220 19.90 34.02 0.27
CA PRO A 220 20.69 33.16 -0.63
C PRO A 220 22.10 32.84 -0.13
N GLU A 221 22.70 33.73 0.65
CA GLU A 221 24.00 33.59 1.30
C GLU A 221 24.06 32.43 2.30
N TYR A 222 22.92 31.86 2.72
CA TYR A 222 22.86 30.65 3.56
C TYR A 222 22.57 29.37 2.76
N GLY A 223 22.41 29.45 1.43
CA GLY A 223 22.14 28.30 0.56
C GLY A 223 23.30 27.28 0.48
N TRP A 224 24.51 27.68 0.87
CA TRP A 224 25.64 26.75 1.00
C TRP A 224 25.38 25.66 2.06
N ILE A 225 24.55 25.95 3.07
CA ILE A 225 24.18 24.98 4.11
C ILE A 225 23.32 23.88 3.50
N ASP A 226 22.31 24.24 2.71
CA ASP A 226 21.42 23.29 2.04
C ASP A 226 22.19 22.40 1.06
N SER A 227 23.14 22.98 0.32
CA SER A 227 23.95 22.24 -0.68
C SER A 227 25.03 21.36 -0.06
N LYS A 228 25.72 21.82 0.99
CA LYS A 228 26.81 21.08 1.63
C LYS A 228 26.33 20.09 2.70
N TYR A 229 25.24 20.40 3.38
CA TYR A 229 24.74 19.64 4.53
C TYR A 229 23.27 19.22 4.40
N GLY A 230 22.75 19.10 3.17
CA GLY A 230 21.39 18.61 2.90
C GLY A 230 21.23 17.08 2.99
N GLY A 231 22.33 16.33 3.06
CA GLY A 231 22.30 14.85 3.03
C GLY A 231 21.98 14.27 1.65
N ILE A 232 21.81 12.95 1.58
CA ILE A 232 21.56 12.22 0.33
C ILE A 232 20.17 12.55 -0.27
N MET A 233 19.17 12.74 0.59
CA MET A 233 17.78 13.03 0.24
C MET A 233 17.31 14.27 1.02
N PRO A 234 17.63 15.50 0.58
CA PRO A 234 17.37 16.72 1.35
C PRO A 234 15.89 17.03 1.59
N ARG A 235 14.98 16.42 0.82
CA ARG A 235 13.52 16.52 0.95
C ARG A 235 13.00 15.72 2.13
N TRP A 236 13.38 16.12 3.34
CA TRP A 236 12.97 15.47 4.58
C TRP A 236 11.47 15.61 4.82
N GLU A 237 10.83 16.68 4.33
CA GLU A 237 9.42 16.98 4.51
C GLU A 237 8.51 15.87 3.95
N VAL A 238 8.90 15.26 2.83
CA VAL A 238 8.15 14.15 2.22
C VAL A 238 8.17 12.90 3.10
N HIS A 239 9.33 12.60 3.70
CA HIS A 239 9.49 11.43 4.58
C HIS A 239 8.88 11.69 5.96
N PHE A 240 8.86 12.96 6.40
CA PHE A 240 8.19 13.36 7.62
C PHE A 240 6.69 13.04 7.60
N ASN A 241 6.05 12.95 6.43
CA ASN A 241 4.64 12.53 6.34
C ASN A 241 4.43 11.12 6.93
N PHE A 242 5.37 10.19 6.77
CA PHE A 242 5.30 8.87 7.43
C PHE A 242 5.59 8.97 8.93
N THR A 243 6.58 9.79 9.31
CA THR A 243 6.89 10.07 10.73
C THR A 243 5.67 10.64 11.45
N MET A 244 4.96 11.58 10.83
CA MET A 244 3.73 12.19 11.36
C MET A 244 2.65 11.15 11.67
N LEU A 245 2.45 10.15 10.81
CA LEU A 245 1.51 9.06 11.08
C LEU A 245 1.90 8.29 12.34
N ARG A 246 3.20 8.04 12.55
CA ARG A 246 3.71 7.39 13.76
C ARG A 246 3.54 8.29 14.98
N ILE A 247 3.81 9.58 14.86
CA ILE A 247 3.59 10.55 15.93
C ILE A 247 2.13 10.50 16.40
N ILE A 248 1.18 10.56 15.47
CA ILE A 248 -0.25 10.47 15.80
C ILE A 248 -0.56 9.10 16.43
N SER A 249 -0.03 7.99 15.91
CA SER A 249 -0.22 6.69 16.53
C SER A 249 0.24 6.66 17.98
N PHE A 250 1.44 7.17 18.28
CA PHE A 250 1.95 7.27 19.64
C PHE A 250 1.03 8.14 20.51
N ASN A 251 0.66 9.32 20.02
CA ASN A 251 -0.14 10.27 20.78
C ASN A 251 -1.51 9.69 21.15
N MET A 252 -2.16 9.03 20.20
CA MET A 252 -3.47 8.41 20.40
C MET A 252 -3.38 7.15 21.26
N ASP A 253 -2.39 6.29 21.04
CA ASP A 253 -2.19 5.08 21.85
C ASP A 253 -1.82 5.45 23.31
N TYR A 254 -1.06 6.53 23.53
CA TYR A 254 -0.78 7.07 24.87
C TYR A 254 -2.03 7.63 25.54
N TYR A 255 -2.82 8.42 24.82
CA TYR A 255 -4.09 8.94 25.31
C TYR A 255 -5.04 7.80 25.73
N TRP A 256 -5.19 6.77 24.90
CA TRP A 256 -6.02 5.61 25.22
C TRP A 256 -5.46 4.79 26.40
N ALA A 257 -4.15 4.64 26.51
CA ALA A 257 -3.52 4.00 27.67
C ALA A 257 -3.85 4.73 28.99
N LEU A 258 -3.96 6.06 28.96
CA LEU A 258 -4.34 6.87 30.13
C LEU A 258 -5.84 6.82 30.43
N THR A 259 -6.70 6.86 29.41
CA THR A 259 -8.16 7.00 29.61
C THR A 259 -8.89 5.68 29.80
N THR A 260 -8.36 4.59 29.22
CA THR A 260 -8.99 3.26 29.24
C THR A 260 -8.25 2.33 30.20
N GLY A 261 -7.03 2.69 30.61
CA GLY A 261 -6.13 1.85 31.40
C GLY A 261 -5.42 0.78 30.55
N PRO A 262 -4.37 0.14 31.09
CA PRO A 262 -3.79 -1.05 30.48
C PRO A 262 -4.79 -2.20 30.57
N ASP A 263 -4.99 -2.92 29.46
CA ASP A 263 -5.86 -4.09 29.43
C ASP A 263 -5.17 -5.24 30.19
N LEU A 264 -5.67 -5.57 31.39
CA LEU A 264 -5.05 -6.56 32.28
C LEU A 264 -5.29 -8.01 31.81
N GLU A 265 -6.25 -8.24 30.92
CA GLU A 265 -6.56 -9.55 30.32
C GLU A 265 -5.74 -9.81 29.05
N ARG A 266 -4.47 -9.43 29.05
CA ARG A 266 -3.59 -9.64 27.89
C ARG A 266 -3.36 -11.14 27.67
N PRO A 267 -3.70 -11.71 26.49
CA PRO A 267 -3.35 -13.08 26.18
C PRO A 267 -1.82 -13.27 26.27
N PRO A 268 -1.31 -14.44 26.67
CA PRO A 268 0.12 -14.68 26.67
C PRO A 268 0.70 -14.40 25.26
N PRO A 269 1.95 -13.92 25.13
CA PRO A 269 2.53 -13.52 23.84
C PRO A 269 2.45 -14.57 22.72
N SER A 270 2.40 -15.85 23.10
CA SER A 270 2.26 -17.01 22.21
C SER A 270 0.88 -17.14 21.57
N HIS A 271 -0.14 -16.45 22.09
CA HIS A 271 -1.54 -16.53 21.68
C HIS A 271 -2.12 -15.16 21.27
N GLN A 272 -1.30 -14.10 21.19
CA GLN A 272 -1.78 -12.78 20.76
C GLN A 272 -2.04 -12.73 19.26
N SER A 273 -3.25 -12.34 18.87
CA SER A 273 -3.57 -12.00 17.50
C SER A 273 -2.89 -10.68 17.09
N ASP A 274 -2.81 -10.40 15.79
CA ASP A 274 -2.38 -9.10 15.27
C ASP A 274 -3.25 -7.95 15.82
N LYS A 275 -4.55 -8.21 15.96
CA LYS A 275 -5.50 -7.24 16.48
C LYS A 275 -5.20 -6.91 17.93
N ASP A 276 -4.91 -7.92 18.76
CA ASP A 276 -4.58 -7.74 20.17
C ASP A 276 -3.32 -6.89 20.33
N ARG A 277 -2.26 -7.18 19.56
CA ARG A 277 -1.02 -6.39 19.59
C ARG A 277 -1.26 -4.91 19.29
N VAL A 278 -2.19 -4.61 18.40
CA VAL A 278 -2.52 -3.24 18.00
C VAL A 278 -3.43 -2.56 19.03
N SER A 279 -4.44 -3.25 19.57
CA SER A 279 -5.43 -2.65 20.47
C SER A 279 -4.97 -2.55 21.92
N THR A 280 -4.14 -3.47 22.39
CA THR A 280 -3.75 -3.53 23.81
C THR A 280 -2.70 -2.47 24.15
N SER A 281 -3.03 -1.61 25.10
CA SER A 281 -2.11 -0.61 25.67
C SER A 281 -1.00 -1.28 26.49
N HIS A 282 0.18 -0.65 26.51
CA HIS A 282 1.32 -1.11 27.31
C HIS A 282 1.40 -0.37 28.66
N PRO A 283 2.24 -0.83 29.60
CA PRO A 283 2.59 -0.03 30.77
C PRO A 283 3.09 1.37 30.40
N LEU A 284 2.71 2.39 31.18
CA LEU A 284 3.06 3.79 30.91
C LEU A 284 4.58 4.06 30.81
N SER A 285 5.40 3.20 31.43
CA SER A 285 6.86 3.25 31.33
C SER A 285 7.39 3.11 29.91
N TYR A 286 6.69 2.40 29.02
CA TYR A 286 7.07 2.29 27.60
C TYR A 286 6.78 3.56 26.80
N TYR A 287 5.85 4.41 27.26
CA TYR A 287 5.49 5.67 26.60
C TYR A 287 6.46 6.78 27.01
N ASN A 288 7.75 6.55 26.86
CA ASN A 288 8.81 7.53 27.14
C ASN A 288 9.42 8.07 25.84
N PHE A 289 10.22 9.14 25.93
CA PHE A 289 10.79 9.80 24.75
C PHE A 289 11.75 8.89 23.96
N SER A 290 12.50 8.02 24.65
CA SER A 290 13.45 7.10 24.02
C SER A 290 12.74 6.09 23.12
N THR A 291 11.66 5.45 23.61
CA THR A 291 10.84 4.53 22.81
C THR A 291 10.10 5.28 21.70
N TYR A 292 9.60 6.48 21.98
CA TYR A 292 8.93 7.33 21.00
C TYR A 292 9.84 7.69 19.83
N HIS A 293 11.09 8.10 20.10
CA HIS A 293 12.08 8.42 19.08
C HIS A 293 12.42 7.18 18.23
N ALA A 294 12.74 6.05 18.88
CA ALA A 294 13.04 4.79 18.22
C ALA A 294 11.91 4.33 17.29
N TYR A 295 10.65 4.41 17.77
CA TYR A 295 9.48 4.05 17.00
C TYR A 295 9.25 4.97 15.80
N CYS A 296 9.22 6.29 16.03
CA CYS A 296 8.94 7.25 14.97
C CYS A 296 10.00 7.16 13.85
N LEU A 297 11.27 6.97 14.22
CA LEU A 297 12.40 6.94 13.29
C LEU A 297 12.91 5.53 12.98
N TYR A 298 12.10 4.51 13.25
CA TYR A 298 12.46 3.12 12.97
C TYR A 298 12.89 2.96 11.50
N SER A 299 14.19 2.79 11.31
CA SER A 299 14.87 3.00 10.02
C SER A 299 14.45 2.03 8.93
N PRO A 300 14.20 0.74 9.20
CA PRO A 300 13.73 -0.21 8.19
C PRO A 300 12.43 0.21 7.49
N LEU A 301 11.62 1.06 8.12
CA LEU A 301 10.34 1.51 7.58
C LEU A 301 10.27 3.04 7.46
N TYR A 302 11.39 3.76 7.59
CA TYR A 302 11.40 5.23 7.65
C TYR A 302 11.15 5.89 6.29
N ILE A 303 11.86 5.45 5.25
CA ILE A 303 11.79 6.05 3.91
C ILE A 303 10.44 5.72 3.25
N ALA A 304 10.11 4.44 3.25
CA ALA A 304 8.83 3.91 2.78
C ALA A 304 8.58 2.55 3.44
N GLY A 305 7.42 1.97 3.20
CA GLY A 305 7.07 0.66 3.69
C GLY A 305 5.75 0.65 4.45
N PRO A 306 5.41 -0.50 5.04
CA PRO A 306 4.24 -0.60 5.89
C PRO A 306 4.29 0.35 7.09
N ILE A 307 3.13 0.90 7.42
CA ILE A 307 2.89 1.67 8.63
C ILE A 307 2.55 0.71 9.76
N ILE A 308 3.40 0.70 10.78
CA ILE A 308 3.20 -0.04 12.03
C ILE A 308 2.71 0.93 13.11
N THR A 309 1.84 0.47 14.00
CA THR A 309 1.35 1.27 15.15
C THR A 309 2.32 1.20 16.33
N PHE A 310 2.19 2.11 17.30
CA PHE A 310 3.09 2.14 18.45
C PHE A 310 2.97 0.87 19.30
N ASN A 311 1.74 0.48 19.62
CA ASN A 311 1.49 -0.71 20.43
C ASN A 311 2.03 -1.99 19.77
N ASP A 312 1.87 -2.13 18.45
CA ASP A 312 2.37 -3.30 17.71
C ASP A 312 3.91 -3.31 17.64
N TYR A 313 4.53 -2.16 17.39
CA TYR A 313 5.99 -2.00 17.41
C TYR A 313 6.59 -2.41 18.78
N VAL A 314 6.02 -1.92 19.88
CA VAL A 314 6.50 -2.26 21.23
C VAL A 314 6.28 -3.75 21.53
N ALA A 315 5.11 -4.30 21.20
CA ALA A 315 4.79 -5.71 21.42
C ALA A 315 5.78 -6.64 20.70
N GLN A 316 6.08 -6.35 19.43
CA GLN A 316 6.99 -7.15 18.63
C GLN A 316 8.45 -7.01 19.09
N ASN A 317 8.89 -5.82 19.51
CA ASN A 317 10.24 -5.65 20.05
C ASN A 317 10.44 -6.33 21.42
N ILE A 318 9.42 -6.34 22.29
CA ILE A 318 9.46 -7.13 23.53
C ILE A 318 9.62 -8.61 23.21
N HIS A 319 8.85 -9.12 22.25
CA HIS A 319 8.95 -10.51 21.82
C HIS A 319 10.32 -10.84 21.21
N ALA A 320 10.82 -9.99 20.30
CA ALA A 320 12.13 -10.16 19.67
C ALA A 320 13.29 -10.10 20.69
N ALA A 321 13.20 -9.23 21.71
CA ALA A 321 14.20 -9.15 22.76
C ALA A 321 14.28 -10.44 23.60
N ARG A 322 13.15 -11.09 23.86
CA ARG A 322 13.07 -12.33 24.65
C ARG A 322 13.59 -13.56 23.92
N GLN A 323 13.50 -13.58 22.58
CA GLN A 323 13.91 -14.76 21.80
C GLN A 323 15.42 -14.88 21.58
N ALA A 324 16.22 -13.85 21.89
CA ALA A 324 17.70 -13.76 21.84
C ALA A 324 18.40 -14.11 20.50
N LEU A 325 17.74 -14.81 19.57
CA LEU A 325 18.21 -15.28 18.27
C LEU A 325 17.05 -15.18 17.26
N PRO A 326 17.34 -15.09 15.94
CA PRO A 326 16.28 -15.01 14.93
C PRO A 326 15.29 -16.17 15.10
N PRO A 327 13.99 -15.94 14.81
CA PRO A 327 13.00 -17.00 14.90
C PRO A 327 13.48 -18.22 14.11
N THR A 328 13.34 -19.40 14.71
CA THR A 328 13.78 -20.71 14.18
C THR A 328 13.27 -21.03 12.77
N ASN A 329 12.37 -20.22 12.22
CA ASN A 329 11.81 -20.36 10.88
C ASN A 329 12.13 -19.15 9.99
N PHE A 330 13.37 -19.06 9.47
CA PHE A 330 13.79 -18.04 8.50
C PHE A 330 13.19 -18.28 7.09
N LYS A 331 12.58 -19.46 6.87
CA LYS A 331 12.04 -19.90 5.59
C LYS A 331 11.03 -18.91 4.99
N PRO A 332 10.02 -18.37 5.71
CA PRO A 332 9.07 -17.41 5.15
C PRO A 332 9.75 -16.12 4.68
N VAL A 333 10.77 -15.64 5.39
CA VAL A 333 11.55 -14.45 5.01
C VAL A 333 12.30 -14.69 3.70
N VAL A 334 12.89 -15.88 3.52
CA VAL A 334 13.55 -16.26 2.25
C VAL A 334 12.54 -16.30 1.10
N PHE A 335 11.39 -16.97 1.29
CA PHE A 335 10.35 -17.02 0.26
C PHE A 335 9.80 -15.62 -0.07
N TYR A 336 9.68 -14.74 0.93
CA TYR A 336 9.30 -13.34 0.74
C TYR A 336 10.36 -12.58 -0.07
N ALA A 337 11.65 -12.78 0.23
CA ALA A 337 12.75 -12.20 -0.55
C ALA A 337 12.76 -12.69 -2.00
N VAL A 338 12.52 -13.99 -2.25
CA VAL A 338 12.37 -14.53 -3.61
C VAL A 338 11.20 -13.85 -4.33
N ARG A 339 10.07 -13.65 -3.67
CA ARG A 339 8.91 -12.97 -4.27
C ARG A 339 9.18 -11.49 -4.56
N PHE A 340 9.93 -10.81 -3.69
CA PHE A 340 10.44 -9.46 -3.96
C PHE A 340 11.30 -9.45 -5.23
N LEU A 341 12.28 -10.35 -5.35
CA LEU A 341 13.16 -10.44 -6.51
C LEU A 341 12.39 -10.72 -7.81
N LEU A 342 11.39 -11.61 -7.77
CA LEU A 342 10.52 -11.87 -8.93
C LEU A 342 9.70 -10.64 -9.32
N SER A 343 9.25 -9.85 -8.34
CA SER A 343 8.51 -8.60 -8.60
C SER A 343 9.43 -7.54 -9.23
N LEU A 344 10.66 -7.44 -8.74
CA LEU A 344 11.68 -6.56 -9.30
C LEU A 344 12.03 -6.97 -10.74
N LEU A 345 12.25 -8.27 -10.98
CA LEU A 345 12.51 -8.80 -12.33
C LEU A 345 11.32 -8.55 -13.27
N CYS A 346 10.09 -8.73 -12.79
CA CYS A 346 8.88 -8.41 -13.55
C CYS A 346 8.87 -6.94 -13.99
N MET A 347 9.14 -6.01 -13.07
CA MET A 347 9.24 -4.59 -13.38
C MET A 347 10.37 -4.29 -14.36
N GLU A 348 11.56 -4.88 -14.17
CA GLU A 348 12.67 -4.71 -15.13
C GLU A 348 12.29 -5.20 -16.53
N LEU A 349 11.65 -6.36 -16.65
CA LEU A 349 11.18 -6.87 -17.94
C LEU A 349 10.14 -5.93 -18.57
N VAL A 350 9.14 -5.48 -17.80
CA VAL A 350 8.14 -4.54 -18.32
C VAL A 350 8.81 -3.24 -18.80
N LEU A 351 9.75 -2.68 -18.05
CA LEU A 351 10.42 -1.43 -18.46
C LEU A 351 11.35 -1.57 -19.66
N HIS A 352 11.85 -2.77 -19.97
CA HIS A 352 12.70 -3.01 -21.16
C HIS A 352 11.90 -3.35 -22.42
N TYR A 353 10.66 -3.79 -22.28
CA TYR A 353 9.83 -4.27 -23.40
C TYR A 353 8.56 -3.45 -23.62
N CYS A 354 8.08 -2.68 -22.65
CA CYS A 354 6.86 -1.88 -22.70
C CYS A 354 7.17 -0.44 -22.25
N TYR A 355 7.59 0.43 -23.18
CA TYR A 355 8.01 1.82 -22.93
C TYR A 355 6.83 2.78 -22.73
N VAL A 356 5.78 2.31 -22.06
CA VAL A 356 4.49 3.02 -21.99
C VAL A 356 4.54 4.32 -21.19
N GLN A 357 5.47 4.47 -20.23
CA GLN A 357 5.60 5.74 -19.50
C GLN A 357 6.30 6.79 -20.35
N ALA A 358 7.36 6.40 -21.08
CA ALA A 358 8.02 7.27 -22.04
C ALA A 358 7.06 7.71 -23.16
N ILE A 359 6.27 6.76 -23.70
CA ILE A 359 5.23 7.05 -24.69
C ILE A 359 4.19 8.03 -24.14
N SER A 360 3.70 7.81 -22.91
CA SER A 360 2.75 8.73 -22.25
C SER A 360 3.33 10.12 -22.02
N LYS A 361 4.61 10.24 -21.65
CA LYS A 361 5.27 11.54 -21.49
C LYS A 361 5.43 12.29 -22.82
N ALA A 362 5.57 11.55 -23.91
CA ALA A 362 5.64 12.10 -25.26
C ALA A 362 4.26 12.22 -25.94
N ALA A 363 3.16 12.02 -25.21
CA ALA A 363 1.80 12.01 -25.78
C ALA A 363 1.39 13.36 -26.39
N HIS A 364 1.80 14.46 -25.77
CA HIS A 364 1.37 15.81 -26.14
C HIS A 364 2.41 16.56 -26.98
N HIS A 365 2.01 17.72 -27.49
CA HIS A 365 2.85 18.62 -28.27
C HIS A 365 4.17 18.93 -27.53
N PRO A 366 5.33 18.94 -28.22
CA PRO A 366 5.51 18.79 -29.67
C PRO A 366 5.64 17.34 -30.16
N TYR A 367 5.69 16.36 -29.24
CA TYR A 367 6.12 15.00 -29.59
C TYR A 367 5.00 14.15 -30.20
N ASN A 368 3.74 14.29 -29.75
CA ASN A 368 2.58 13.59 -30.30
C ASN A 368 2.79 12.08 -30.57
N ALA A 369 3.28 11.34 -29.57
CA ALA A 369 3.67 9.93 -29.70
C ALA A 369 2.50 8.93 -29.78
N TRP A 370 1.26 9.40 -29.91
CA TRP A 370 0.03 8.60 -30.05
C TRP A 370 -0.57 8.63 -31.46
N ILE A 371 0.11 9.28 -32.41
CA ILE A 371 -0.39 9.42 -33.78
C ILE A 371 -0.52 8.04 -34.45
N ASN A 372 -1.68 7.79 -35.05
CA ASN A 372 -2.02 6.57 -35.81
C ASN A 372 -2.03 5.27 -34.99
N ASP A 373 -1.97 5.34 -33.66
CA ASP A 373 -2.17 4.16 -32.81
C ASP A 373 -3.64 3.73 -32.79
N THR A 374 -3.88 2.43 -32.81
CA THR A 374 -5.25 1.88 -32.74
C THR A 374 -5.88 2.13 -31.37
N PRO A 375 -7.23 2.12 -31.26
CA PRO A 375 -7.93 2.14 -29.98
C PRO A 375 -7.38 1.16 -28.94
N PHE A 376 -7.08 -0.06 -29.37
CA PHE A 376 -6.54 -1.09 -28.50
C PHE A 376 -5.15 -0.72 -27.97
N GLN A 377 -4.25 -0.23 -28.83
CA GLN A 377 -2.92 0.20 -28.44
C GLN A 377 -2.96 1.38 -27.45
N LEU A 378 -3.75 2.41 -27.74
CA LEU A 378 -3.92 3.58 -26.86
C LEU A 378 -4.39 3.17 -25.46
N MET A 379 -5.32 2.22 -25.38
CA MET A 379 -5.86 1.76 -24.12
C MET A 379 -4.87 0.88 -23.35
N MET A 380 -4.03 0.12 -24.08
CA MET A 380 -2.93 -0.63 -23.47
C MET A 380 -1.84 0.28 -22.90
N ILE A 381 -1.56 1.44 -23.50
CA ILE A 381 -0.68 2.45 -22.91
C ILE A 381 -1.20 2.82 -21.51
N GLY A 382 -2.48 3.20 -21.40
CA GLY A 382 -3.09 3.53 -20.11
C GLY A 382 -3.06 2.35 -19.13
N TYR A 383 -3.50 1.17 -19.56
CA TYR A 383 -3.59 0.00 -18.69
C TYR A 383 -2.24 -0.46 -18.14
N PHE A 384 -1.19 -0.48 -18.97
CA PHE A 384 0.17 -0.83 -18.52
C PHE A 384 0.80 0.27 -17.67
N ASN A 385 0.48 1.55 -17.89
CA ASN A 385 0.86 2.62 -16.97
C ASN A 385 0.34 2.35 -15.55
N LEU A 386 -0.93 1.92 -15.42
CA LEU A 386 -1.48 1.55 -14.11
C LEU A 386 -0.72 0.36 -13.48
N HIS A 387 -0.31 -0.65 -14.27
CA HIS A 387 0.50 -1.77 -13.78
C HIS A 387 1.87 -1.32 -13.29
N ILE A 388 2.51 -0.40 -14.03
CA ILE A 388 3.78 0.20 -13.63
C ILE A 388 3.59 1.01 -12.35
N ILE A 389 2.50 1.76 -12.19
CA ILE A 389 2.17 2.46 -10.94
C ILE A 389 1.96 1.48 -9.77
N TRP A 390 1.32 0.33 -10.00
CA TRP A 390 1.21 -0.69 -8.97
C TRP A 390 2.58 -1.28 -8.60
N LEU A 391 3.41 -1.65 -9.59
CA LEU A 391 4.75 -2.19 -9.37
C LEU A 391 5.71 -1.18 -8.69
N LYS A 392 5.67 0.10 -9.09
CA LYS A 392 6.55 1.14 -8.55
C LYS A 392 6.33 1.39 -7.07
N LEU A 393 5.12 1.14 -6.56
CA LEU A 393 4.80 1.23 -5.13
C LEU A 393 5.03 -0.11 -4.42
N LEU A 394 4.64 -1.22 -5.06
CA LEU A 394 4.81 -2.57 -4.53
C LEU A 394 6.27 -2.86 -4.16
N ILE A 395 7.20 -2.58 -5.07
CA ILE A 395 8.59 -3.00 -4.95
C ILE A 395 9.29 -2.32 -3.76
N PRO A 396 9.28 -0.97 -3.62
CA PRO A 396 9.82 -0.32 -2.44
C PRO A 396 9.14 -0.80 -1.15
N TRP A 397 7.80 -0.91 -1.13
CA TRP A 397 7.11 -1.36 0.09
C TRP A 397 7.50 -2.77 0.51
N ARG A 398 7.67 -3.69 -0.45
CA ARG A 398 8.17 -5.04 -0.18
C ARG A 398 9.62 -5.03 0.28
N PHE A 399 10.46 -4.18 -0.30
CA PHE A 399 11.85 -4.06 0.14
C PHE A 399 11.95 -3.63 1.62
N PHE A 400 11.26 -2.56 2.00
CA PHE A 400 11.29 -2.07 3.38
C PHE A 400 10.58 -3.02 4.36
N ARG A 401 9.52 -3.71 3.92
CA ARG A 401 8.96 -4.82 4.70
C ARG A 401 9.97 -5.96 4.87
N LEU A 402 10.65 -6.39 3.82
CA LEU A 402 11.71 -7.42 3.92
C LEU A 402 12.79 -7.00 4.91
N TRP A 403 13.21 -5.74 4.90
CA TRP A 403 14.14 -5.20 5.88
C TRP A 403 13.59 -5.35 7.31
N SER A 404 12.36 -4.94 7.56
CA SER A 404 11.74 -5.11 8.89
C SER A 404 11.62 -6.59 9.31
N LEU A 405 11.28 -7.50 8.39
CA LEU A 405 11.17 -8.94 8.66
C LEU A 405 12.53 -9.54 9.05
N VAL A 406 13.61 -9.08 8.41
CA VAL A 406 14.98 -9.46 8.76
C VAL A 406 15.38 -8.95 10.15
N ASP A 407 14.76 -7.87 10.64
CA ASP A 407 14.88 -7.36 12.02
C ASP A 407 13.83 -7.96 12.99
N SER A 408 13.13 -9.02 12.58
CA SER A 408 12.09 -9.70 13.37
C SER A 408 10.87 -8.83 13.72
N ILE A 409 10.60 -7.80 12.91
CA ILE A 409 9.36 -7.00 12.98
C ILE A 409 8.54 -7.31 11.73
N ASP A 410 7.32 -7.80 11.92
CA ASP A 410 6.37 -8.17 10.87
C ASP A 410 5.23 -7.15 10.77
N PRO A 411 5.37 -6.09 9.95
CA PRO A 411 4.30 -5.15 9.67
C PRO A 411 3.43 -5.61 8.49
N PRO A 412 2.21 -5.06 8.28
CA PRO A 412 1.25 -5.53 7.25
C PRO A 412 1.80 -5.53 5.83
N GLU A 413 1.50 -6.53 5.00
CA GLU A 413 1.75 -6.44 3.56
C GLU A 413 0.84 -5.36 2.95
N ASN A 414 1.43 -4.43 2.20
CA ASN A 414 0.70 -3.29 1.66
C ASN A 414 -0.12 -3.59 0.41
N MET A 415 0.25 -4.62 -0.35
CA MET A 415 -0.42 -5.02 -1.59
C MET A 415 -0.68 -6.52 -1.58
N LEU A 416 -1.91 -6.90 -1.23
CA LEU A 416 -2.29 -8.31 -1.18
C LEU A 416 -2.55 -8.89 -2.57
N ARG A 417 -3.01 -8.06 -3.50
CA ARG A 417 -3.45 -8.47 -4.84
C ARG A 417 -2.88 -7.56 -5.91
N CYS A 418 -2.78 -8.09 -7.12
CA CYS A 418 -2.54 -7.27 -8.30
C CYS A 418 -3.73 -6.33 -8.49
N MET A 419 -3.50 -5.11 -9.01
CA MET A 419 -4.59 -4.20 -9.36
C MET A 419 -5.66 -4.86 -10.25
N SER A 420 -5.24 -5.78 -11.12
CA SER A 420 -6.09 -6.53 -12.05
C SER A 420 -6.76 -7.77 -11.43
N ASP A 421 -6.57 -8.00 -10.12
CA ASP A 421 -7.28 -8.99 -9.30
C ASP A 421 -8.16 -8.27 -8.25
N ASN A 422 -8.81 -7.18 -8.65
CA ASN A 422 -9.76 -6.43 -7.83
C ASN A 422 -10.98 -6.02 -8.66
N TYR A 423 -12.15 -6.58 -8.34
CA TYR A 423 -13.43 -6.22 -8.96
C TYR A 423 -14.28 -5.25 -8.11
N SER A 424 -13.83 -4.96 -6.89
CA SER A 424 -14.54 -4.14 -5.89
C SER A 424 -13.71 -2.91 -5.59
N ALA A 425 -14.30 -1.71 -5.64
CA ALA A 425 -13.62 -0.49 -5.22
C ALA A 425 -13.35 -0.50 -3.71
N VAL A 426 -14.33 -0.96 -2.92
CA VAL A 426 -14.16 -1.11 -1.46
C VAL A 426 -13.07 -2.14 -1.14
N GLY A 427 -13.04 -3.27 -1.86
CA GLY A 427 -12.04 -4.32 -1.72
C GLY A 427 -10.65 -3.83 -2.11
N PHE A 428 -10.55 -3.10 -3.24
CA PHE A 428 -9.33 -2.48 -3.72
C PHE A 428 -8.69 -1.59 -2.65
N TRP A 429 -9.43 -0.64 -2.07
CA TRP A 429 -8.88 0.25 -1.03
C TRP A 429 -8.51 -0.45 0.29
N ARG A 430 -9.12 -1.62 0.57
CA ARG A 430 -8.72 -2.45 1.72
C ARG A 430 -7.43 -3.23 1.47
N GLY A 431 -7.20 -3.63 0.22
CA GLY A 431 -6.03 -4.40 -0.22
C GLY A 431 -4.86 -3.56 -0.73
N TRP A 432 -5.10 -2.30 -1.10
CA TRP A 432 -4.13 -1.32 -1.57
C TRP A 432 -3.62 -0.46 -0.42
N HIS A 433 -2.30 -0.30 -0.31
CA HIS A 433 -1.64 0.40 0.80
C HIS A 433 -2.22 -0.01 2.16
N ARG A 434 -2.41 -1.32 2.36
CA ARG A 434 -3.22 -1.89 3.44
C ARG A 434 -2.84 -1.41 4.84
N SER A 435 -1.56 -1.20 5.12
CA SER A 435 -1.13 -0.66 6.42
C SER A 435 -1.69 0.75 6.66
N TYR A 436 -1.71 1.59 5.63
CA TYR A 436 -2.23 2.94 5.69
C TYR A 436 -3.75 2.95 5.82
N ASN A 437 -4.45 2.07 5.09
CA ASN A 437 -5.89 1.90 5.27
C ASN A 437 -6.24 1.45 6.70
N ARG A 438 -5.51 0.47 7.26
CA ARG A 438 -5.66 0.04 8.66
C ARG A 438 -5.39 1.18 9.64
N TRP A 439 -4.36 1.98 9.39
CA TRP A 439 -4.03 3.15 10.18
C TRP A 439 -5.16 4.19 10.16
N ASN A 440 -5.66 4.54 8.98
CA ASN A 440 -6.80 5.47 8.82
C ASN A 440 -8.05 4.94 9.52
N ILE A 441 -8.33 3.65 9.41
CA ILE A 441 -9.46 3.03 10.09
C ILE A 441 -9.35 3.21 11.61
N ARG A 442 -8.17 2.92 12.18
CA ARG A 442 -7.93 2.99 13.63
C ARG A 442 -7.94 4.41 14.18
N TYR A 443 -7.20 5.32 13.57
CA TYR A 443 -6.92 6.64 14.16
C TYR A 443 -7.83 7.76 13.65
N LEU A 444 -8.59 7.53 12.56
CA LEU A 444 -9.48 8.53 11.97
C LEU A 444 -10.92 8.03 11.84
N TYR A 445 -11.16 6.95 11.09
CA TYR A 445 -12.52 6.48 10.77
C TYR A 445 -13.31 6.00 12.00
N ILE A 446 -12.74 5.12 12.83
CA ILE A 446 -13.40 4.58 14.03
C ILE A 446 -13.68 5.70 15.06
N PRO A 447 -12.72 6.59 15.40
CA PRO A 447 -12.98 7.72 16.29
C PRO A 447 -14.11 8.66 15.81
N LEU A 448 -14.31 8.81 14.50
CA LEU A 448 -15.41 9.59 13.91
C LEU A 448 -16.78 8.87 13.94
N GLY A 449 -16.87 7.69 14.54
CA GLY A 449 -18.10 6.89 14.65
C GLY A 449 -18.23 5.78 13.61
N GLY A 450 -17.20 5.58 12.79
CA GLY A 450 -17.08 4.48 11.83
C GLY A 450 -18.27 4.37 10.89
N SER A 451 -18.71 3.13 10.63
CA SER A 451 -19.87 2.87 9.77
C SER A 451 -21.22 3.11 10.45
N LYS A 452 -21.23 3.35 11.77
CA LYS A 452 -22.47 3.53 12.55
C LYS A 452 -23.01 4.95 12.45
N LYS A 453 -22.15 5.96 12.33
CA LYS A 453 -22.52 7.37 12.29
C LYS A 453 -21.94 8.03 11.05
N ARG A 454 -22.81 8.53 10.16
CA ARG A 454 -22.44 9.33 8.97
C ARG A 454 -21.32 8.68 8.11
N PRO A 455 -21.50 7.43 7.63
CA PRO A 455 -20.44 6.70 6.94
C PRO A 455 -19.86 7.42 5.71
N VAL A 456 -20.71 8.13 4.95
CA VAL A 456 -20.29 8.91 3.77
C VAL A 456 -19.42 10.10 4.16
N ILE A 457 -19.79 10.84 5.21
CA ILE A 457 -18.99 11.97 5.71
C ILE A 457 -17.66 11.46 6.25
N ASN A 458 -17.66 10.35 6.99
CA ASN A 458 -16.44 9.75 7.49
C ASN A 458 -15.51 9.29 6.35
N MET A 459 -16.06 8.72 5.27
CA MET A 459 -15.28 8.41 4.06
C MET A 459 -14.72 9.66 3.39
N LEU A 460 -15.53 10.73 3.25
CA LEU A 460 -15.07 12.01 2.70
C LEU A 460 -13.91 12.59 3.52
N VAL A 461 -14.00 12.57 4.85
CA VAL A 461 -12.91 13.04 5.72
C VAL A 461 -11.66 12.19 5.56
N VAL A 462 -11.79 10.86 5.53
CA VAL A 462 -10.66 9.94 5.31
C VAL A 462 -10.00 10.19 3.95
N PHE A 463 -10.75 10.21 2.85
CA PHE A 463 -10.17 10.44 1.52
C PHE A 463 -9.62 11.86 1.34
N THR A 464 -10.20 12.86 2.03
CA THR A 464 -9.62 14.22 2.08
C THR A 464 -8.27 14.19 2.78
N PHE A 465 -8.17 13.52 3.94
CA PHE A 465 -6.89 13.35 4.63
C PHE A 465 -5.87 12.59 3.77
N VAL A 466 -6.29 11.52 3.09
CA VAL A 466 -5.42 10.76 2.16
C VAL A 466 -4.86 11.67 1.07
N ALA A 467 -5.70 12.50 0.45
CA ALA A 467 -5.26 13.46 -0.57
C ALA A 467 -4.24 14.44 0.01
N LEU A 468 -4.59 15.11 1.11
CA LEU A 468 -3.74 16.11 1.78
C LEU A 468 -2.40 15.54 2.27
N TRP A 469 -2.38 14.27 2.70
CA TRP A 469 -1.17 13.58 3.14
C TRP A 469 -0.22 13.25 1.99
N HIS A 470 -0.77 13.02 0.79
CA HIS A 470 0.02 12.75 -0.41
C HIS A 470 0.58 14.01 -1.07
N ASP A 471 -0.28 15.00 -1.34
CA ASP A 471 0.10 16.27 -1.98
C ASP A 471 -1.00 17.31 -1.72
N LEU A 472 -0.62 18.59 -1.64
CA LEU A 472 -1.54 19.72 -1.49
C LEU A 472 -2.22 20.14 -2.80
N SER A 473 -2.01 19.41 -3.90
CA SER A 473 -2.66 19.73 -5.17
C SER A 473 -4.18 19.55 -5.12
N LEU A 474 -4.91 20.54 -5.66
CA LEU A 474 -6.37 20.45 -5.84
C LEU A 474 -6.77 19.28 -6.73
N THR A 475 -5.86 18.81 -7.59
CA THR A 475 -6.06 17.63 -8.46
C THR A 475 -6.20 16.36 -7.64
N LEU A 476 -5.32 16.12 -6.65
CA LEU A 476 -5.42 14.95 -5.77
C LEU A 476 -6.65 15.04 -4.87
N LEU A 477 -7.02 16.23 -4.40
CA LEU A 477 -8.24 16.42 -3.62
C LEU A 477 -9.50 16.08 -4.44
N THR A 478 -9.59 16.62 -5.65
CA THR A 478 -10.68 16.31 -6.59
C THR A 478 -10.76 14.81 -6.89
N TRP A 479 -9.59 14.18 -7.11
CA TRP A 479 -9.50 12.74 -7.29
C TRP A 479 -10.02 11.97 -6.07
N GLY A 480 -9.65 12.36 -4.84
CA GLY A 480 -10.12 11.72 -3.61
C GLY A 480 -11.64 11.74 -3.47
N TRP A 481 -12.28 12.85 -3.85
CA TRP A 481 -13.75 12.96 -3.82
C TRP A 481 -14.42 12.16 -4.94
N LEU A 482 -13.83 12.12 -6.14
CA LEU A 482 -14.31 11.26 -7.23
C LEU A 482 -14.27 9.78 -6.84
N ILE A 483 -13.23 9.34 -6.12
CA ILE A 483 -13.17 7.97 -5.60
C ILE A 483 -14.34 7.68 -4.65
N VAL A 484 -14.67 8.60 -3.74
CA VAL A 484 -15.84 8.42 -2.86
C VAL A 484 -17.11 8.30 -3.70
N LEU A 485 -17.29 9.14 -4.71
CA LEU A 485 -18.43 9.06 -5.64
C LEU A 485 -18.48 7.70 -6.35
N PHE A 486 -17.35 7.15 -6.81
CA PHE A 486 -17.30 5.86 -7.50
C PHE A 486 -17.50 4.64 -6.59
N ILE A 487 -17.29 4.78 -5.28
CA ILE A 487 -17.60 3.74 -4.29
C ILE A 487 -19.11 3.67 -4.00
N LEU A 488 -19.84 4.79 -4.08
CA LEU A 488 -21.27 4.84 -3.73
C LEU A 488 -22.15 3.86 -4.52
N PRO A 489 -22.03 3.71 -5.85
CA PRO A 489 -22.81 2.72 -6.60
C PRO A 489 -22.62 1.29 -6.06
N GLU A 490 -21.39 0.91 -5.73
CA GLU A 490 -21.11 -0.40 -5.16
C GLU A 490 -21.74 -0.57 -3.78
N LEU A 491 -21.64 0.44 -2.90
CA LEU A 491 -22.27 0.39 -1.57
C LEU A 491 -23.79 0.31 -1.66
N THR A 492 -24.40 1.10 -2.55
CA THR A 492 -25.84 1.08 -2.81
C THR A 492 -26.28 -0.27 -3.35
N ALA A 493 -25.55 -0.83 -4.33
CA ALA A 493 -25.85 -2.16 -4.86
C ALA A 493 -25.76 -3.25 -3.77
N ARG A 494 -24.73 -3.21 -2.91
CA ARG A 494 -24.59 -4.15 -1.78
C ARG A 494 -25.71 -4.01 -0.75
N ALA A 495 -26.24 -2.80 -0.55
CA ALA A 495 -27.34 -2.53 0.37
C ALA A 495 -28.69 -2.98 -0.20
N LEU A 496 -28.95 -2.74 -1.49
CA LEU A 496 -30.21 -3.09 -2.16
C LEU A 496 -30.29 -4.57 -2.53
N LEU A 497 -29.16 -5.18 -2.90
CA LEU A 497 -29.04 -6.57 -3.35
C LEU A 497 -28.05 -7.36 -2.49
N PRO A 498 -28.32 -7.52 -1.17
CA PRO A 498 -27.41 -8.21 -0.28
C PRO A 498 -27.32 -9.71 -0.63
N TYR A 499 -26.09 -10.23 -0.61
CA TYR A 499 -25.78 -11.61 -1.02
C TYR A 499 -26.54 -12.67 -0.20
N ASN A 500 -26.77 -12.41 1.09
CA ASN A 500 -27.49 -13.34 1.96
C ASN A 500 -28.94 -13.59 1.52
N LYS A 501 -29.57 -12.64 0.81
CA LYS A 501 -30.95 -12.74 0.33
C LYS A 501 -31.04 -13.18 -1.13
N TYR A 502 -30.15 -12.68 -1.98
CA TYR A 502 -30.25 -12.86 -3.43
C TYR A 502 -29.15 -13.72 -4.05
N GLY A 503 -28.09 -14.06 -3.30
CA GLY A 503 -26.89 -14.71 -3.83
C GLY A 503 -27.11 -16.11 -4.41
N GLY A 504 -28.20 -16.80 -4.02
CA GLY A 504 -28.58 -18.09 -4.58
C GLY A 504 -29.25 -18.01 -5.96
N ASN A 505 -29.64 -16.82 -6.43
CA ASN A 505 -30.34 -16.66 -7.69
C ASN A 505 -29.37 -16.71 -8.89
N TRP A 506 -29.79 -17.35 -9.98
CA TRP A 506 -28.98 -17.50 -11.19
C TRP A 506 -28.54 -16.16 -11.79
N TRP A 507 -29.37 -15.13 -11.69
CA TRP A 507 -29.12 -13.79 -12.24
C TRP A 507 -28.17 -12.94 -11.37
N TYR A 508 -27.95 -13.32 -10.11
CA TYR A 508 -27.19 -12.49 -9.17
C TYR A 508 -25.73 -12.34 -9.58
N ARG A 509 -25.07 -13.46 -9.93
CA ARG A 509 -23.65 -13.45 -10.29
C ARG A 509 -23.38 -12.65 -11.58
N PRO A 510 -24.12 -12.84 -12.69
CA PRO A 510 -23.96 -12.00 -13.87
C PRO A 510 -24.21 -10.52 -13.58
N LEU A 511 -25.24 -10.18 -12.79
CA LEU A 511 -25.51 -8.79 -12.41
C LEU A 511 -24.37 -8.19 -11.59
N ALA A 512 -23.84 -8.95 -10.62
CA ALA A 512 -22.68 -8.54 -9.84
C ALA A 512 -21.42 -8.37 -10.72
N ALA A 513 -21.23 -9.23 -11.72
CA ALA A 513 -20.11 -9.12 -12.66
C ALA A 513 -20.24 -7.89 -13.58
N MET A 514 -21.45 -7.54 -14.03
CA MET A 514 -21.70 -6.29 -14.74
C MET A 514 -21.41 -5.08 -13.84
N GLY A 515 -21.87 -5.11 -12.59
CA GLY A 515 -21.55 -4.07 -11.61
C GLY A 515 -20.05 -3.91 -11.39
N GLY A 516 -19.34 -5.03 -11.20
CA GLY A 516 -17.88 -5.04 -11.09
C GLY A 516 -17.19 -4.50 -12.35
N THR A 517 -17.75 -4.73 -13.54
CA THR A 517 -17.17 -4.26 -14.81
C THR A 517 -17.19 -2.74 -14.85
N LEU A 518 -18.32 -2.15 -14.48
CA LEU A 518 -18.45 -0.70 -14.36
C LEU A 518 -17.51 -0.14 -13.28
N THR A 519 -17.40 -0.82 -12.12
CA THR A 519 -16.48 -0.43 -11.05
C THR A 519 -15.02 -0.45 -11.50
N VAL A 520 -14.57 -1.49 -12.22
CA VAL A 520 -13.19 -1.57 -12.73
C VAL A 520 -12.93 -0.47 -13.74
N LEU A 521 -13.88 -0.19 -14.65
CA LEU A 521 -13.74 0.89 -15.63
C LEU A 521 -13.62 2.27 -14.97
N THR A 522 -14.51 2.59 -14.03
CA THR A 522 -14.45 3.89 -13.33
C THR A 522 -13.19 4.02 -12.49
N MET A 523 -12.75 2.95 -11.82
CA MET A 523 -11.49 2.94 -11.07
C MET A 523 -10.27 3.09 -11.97
N CYS A 524 -10.24 2.45 -13.15
CA CYS A 524 -9.16 2.63 -14.12
C CYS A 524 -9.13 4.09 -14.61
N GLY A 525 -10.27 4.64 -15.01
CA GLY A 525 -10.37 6.04 -15.46
C GLY A 525 -9.93 7.04 -14.39
N ALA A 526 -10.41 6.88 -13.16
CA ALA A 526 -10.05 7.75 -12.04
C ALA A 526 -8.54 7.75 -11.76
N ASN A 527 -7.92 6.58 -11.73
CA ASN A 527 -6.49 6.45 -11.43
C ASN A 527 -5.61 6.87 -12.61
N LEU A 528 -6.07 6.73 -13.86
CA LEU A 528 -5.39 7.30 -15.01
C LEU A 528 -5.36 8.83 -14.94
N VAL A 529 -6.50 9.46 -14.58
CA VAL A 529 -6.56 10.92 -14.38
C VAL A 529 -5.64 11.34 -13.23
N GLY A 530 -5.71 10.65 -12.10
CA GLY A 530 -4.99 11.07 -10.88
C GLY A 530 -3.47 10.85 -10.92
N PHE A 531 -3.00 9.77 -11.55
CA PHE A 531 -1.62 9.31 -11.36
C PHE A 531 -0.83 8.95 -12.63
N ALA A 532 -1.47 8.95 -13.82
CA ALA A 532 -0.80 8.56 -15.06
C ALA A 532 -0.83 9.65 -16.14
N LEU A 533 -2.02 10.03 -16.61
CA LEU A 533 -2.23 10.81 -17.84
C LEU A 533 -2.85 12.19 -17.61
N GLY A 534 -3.38 12.47 -16.42
CA GLY A 534 -4.13 13.70 -16.17
C GLY A 534 -5.50 13.72 -16.87
N VAL A 535 -6.23 14.83 -16.68
CA VAL A 535 -7.57 15.00 -17.27
C VAL A 535 -7.49 15.03 -18.80
N ASP A 536 -6.54 15.78 -19.35
CA ASP A 536 -6.42 15.97 -20.80
C ASP A 536 -5.95 14.72 -21.51
N GLY A 537 -4.99 13.98 -20.94
CA GLY A 537 -4.54 12.71 -21.49
C GLY A 537 -5.65 11.64 -21.49
N VAL A 538 -6.49 11.57 -20.46
CA VAL A 538 -7.65 10.64 -20.46
C VAL A 538 -8.74 11.08 -21.44
N LYS A 539 -9.03 12.39 -21.52
CA LYS A 539 -9.98 12.91 -22.53
C LYS A 539 -9.52 12.57 -23.94
N GLN A 540 -8.24 12.75 -24.24
CA GLN A 540 -7.66 12.41 -25.53
C GLN A 540 -7.73 10.90 -25.79
N LEU A 541 -7.37 10.06 -24.81
CA LEU A 541 -7.44 8.61 -24.93
C LEU A 541 -8.88 8.12 -25.20
N ILE A 542 -9.89 8.74 -24.58
CA ILE A 542 -11.31 8.45 -24.86
C ILE A 542 -11.71 8.98 -26.24
N TYR A 543 -11.31 10.21 -26.58
CA TYR A 543 -11.66 10.83 -27.85
C TYR A 543 -11.04 10.06 -29.03
N ASP A 544 -9.72 9.89 -29.05
CA ASP A 544 -9.00 9.19 -30.11
C ASP A 544 -9.33 7.69 -30.13
N GLY A 545 -9.42 7.07 -28.95
CA GLY A 545 -9.65 5.63 -28.84
C GLY A 545 -11.11 5.17 -29.04
N ILE A 546 -12.09 6.01 -28.72
CA ILE A 546 -13.51 5.60 -28.75
C ILE A 546 -14.32 6.46 -29.71
N ILE A 547 -14.26 7.79 -29.57
CA ILE A 547 -15.16 8.71 -30.28
C ILE A 547 -14.73 8.87 -31.76
N ASN A 548 -13.49 9.29 -31.99
CA ASN A 548 -12.92 9.54 -33.31
C ASN A 548 -12.67 8.24 -34.10
N ALA A 549 -12.48 7.12 -33.39
CA ALA A 549 -12.32 5.79 -34.00
C ALA A 549 -13.61 5.22 -34.60
N GLY A 550 -14.76 5.87 -34.42
CA GLY A 550 -16.04 5.45 -34.98
C GLY A 550 -16.41 4.01 -34.61
N TRP A 551 -16.70 3.17 -35.62
CA TRP A 551 -17.09 1.78 -35.39
C TRP A 551 -16.01 0.93 -34.72
N ALA A 552 -14.73 1.19 -35.01
CA ALA A 552 -13.63 0.49 -34.35
C ALA A 552 -13.59 0.77 -32.84
N GLY A 553 -13.91 2.00 -32.44
CA GLY A 553 -14.05 2.40 -31.03
C GLY A 553 -15.19 1.67 -30.33
N VAL A 554 -16.34 1.53 -30.98
CA VAL A 554 -17.50 0.78 -30.44
C VAL A 554 -17.19 -0.70 -30.27
N VAL A 555 -16.59 -1.34 -31.29
CA VAL A 555 -16.17 -2.75 -31.22
C VAL A 555 -15.16 -2.96 -30.10
N PHE A 556 -14.18 -2.06 -29.97
CA PHE A 556 -13.20 -2.11 -28.89
C PHE A 556 -13.86 -1.99 -27.50
N LEU A 557 -14.81 -1.06 -27.33
CA LEU A 557 -15.53 -0.88 -26.06
C LEU A 557 -16.34 -2.13 -25.70
N GLY A 558 -17.06 -2.71 -26.65
CA GLY A 558 -17.80 -3.97 -26.46
C GLY A 558 -16.87 -5.12 -26.08
N GLY A 559 -15.74 -5.27 -26.77
CA GLY A 559 -14.72 -6.26 -26.46
C GLY A 559 -14.10 -6.06 -25.06
N THR A 560 -13.84 -4.82 -24.68
CA THR A 560 -13.32 -4.45 -23.35
C THR A 560 -14.30 -4.82 -22.24
N LEU A 561 -15.57 -4.46 -22.39
CA LEU A 561 -16.63 -4.83 -21.44
C LEU A 561 -16.74 -6.35 -21.29
N GLY A 562 -16.71 -7.08 -22.41
CA GLY A 562 -16.72 -8.55 -22.42
C GLY A 562 -15.50 -9.15 -21.70
N CYS A 563 -14.29 -8.67 -21.99
CA CYS A 563 -13.07 -9.16 -21.36
C CYS A 563 -13.04 -8.88 -19.85
N LEU A 564 -13.47 -7.69 -19.43
CA LEU A 564 -13.57 -7.33 -18.01
C LEU A 564 -14.61 -8.19 -17.29
N PHE A 565 -15.78 -8.41 -17.89
CA PHE A 565 -16.81 -9.27 -17.34
C PHE A 565 -16.30 -10.71 -17.10
N VAL A 566 -15.54 -11.25 -18.06
CA VAL A 566 -14.87 -12.55 -17.94
C VAL A 566 -13.85 -12.52 -16.80
N GLY A 567 -12.97 -11.52 -16.76
CA GLY A 567 -11.97 -11.34 -15.71
C GLY A 567 -12.60 -11.30 -14.32
N ILE A 568 -13.72 -10.60 -14.15
CA ILE A 568 -14.43 -10.49 -12.88
C ILE A 568 -15.06 -11.82 -12.46
N ASN A 569 -15.62 -12.58 -13.40
CA ASN A 569 -16.13 -13.92 -13.07
C ASN A 569 -15.02 -14.86 -12.62
N LEU A 570 -13.83 -14.78 -13.23
CA LEU A 570 -12.65 -15.51 -12.77
C LEU A 570 -12.27 -15.07 -11.35
N MET A 571 -12.22 -13.76 -11.07
CA MET A 571 -11.93 -13.26 -9.73
C MET A 571 -12.94 -13.73 -8.69
N PHE A 572 -14.24 -13.76 -9.02
CA PHE A 572 -15.26 -14.31 -8.14
C PHE A 572 -15.00 -15.78 -7.80
N GLU A 573 -14.58 -16.61 -8.76
CA GLU A 573 -14.23 -18.00 -8.49
C GLU A 573 -12.94 -18.14 -7.67
N ILE A 574 -11.95 -17.26 -7.88
CA ILE A 574 -10.77 -17.19 -7.03
C ILE A 574 -11.17 -16.88 -5.58
N ARG A 575 -12.10 -15.94 -5.34
CA ARG A 575 -12.60 -15.65 -3.98
C ARG A 575 -13.37 -16.80 -3.36
N GLU A 576 -14.15 -17.54 -4.14
CA GLU A 576 -14.84 -18.74 -3.66
C GLU A 576 -13.84 -19.88 -3.36
N GLU A 577 -12.78 -20.02 -4.15
CA GLU A 577 -11.70 -20.97 -3.89
C GLU A 577 -10.92 -20.64 -2.62
N GLU A 578 -10.57 -19.37 -2.42
CA GLU A 578 -9.97 -18.88 -1.18
C GLU A 578 -10.89 -19.20 0.01
N ALA A 579 -12.19 -18.92 -0.10
CA ALA A 579 -13.17 -19.23 0.94
C ALA A 579 -13.27 -20.75 1.22
N ARG A 580 -13.23 -21.60 0.19
CA ARG A 580 -13.20 -23.07 0.34
C ARG A 580 -11.92 -23.56 1.05
N ARG A 581 -10.83 -22.82 0.94
CA ARG A 581 -9.57 -23.07 1.67
C ARG A 581 -9.54 -22.41 3.06
N GLY A 582 -10.61 -21.72 3.47
CA GLY A 582 -10.70 -21.02 4.75
C GLY A 582 -10.06 -19.64 4.78
N LEU A 583 -9.66 -19.07 3.63
CA LEU A 583 -9.02 -17.76 3.51
C LEU A 583 -10.07 -16.67 3.25
N PHE A 584 -10.11 -15.65 4.12
CA PHE A 584 -11.02 -14.53 4.00
C PHE A 584 -10.28 -13.20 4.13
N LEU A 585 -9.81 -12.66 3.00
CA LEU A 585 -8.94 -11.47 2.99
C LEU A 585 -9.70 -10.14 3.18
N GLY A 586 -11.04 -10.16 3.18
CA GLY A 586 -11.88 -8.96 3.33
C GLY A 586 -11.74 -7.91 2.22
N CYS A 587 -10.97 -8.24 1.18
CA CYS A 587 -10.64 -7.44 0.00
C CYS A 587 -10.86 -8.21 -1.32
#